data_AF-A0ABD2NBX6-F1
#
_entry.id   AF-A0ABD2NBX6-F1
#
_cell.length_a   1.000
_cell.length_b   1.000
_cell.length_c   1.000
_cell.angle_alpha   90.00
_cell.angle_beta   90.00
_cell.angle_gamma   90.00
#
_symmetry.space_group_name_H-M   'P 1'
#
loop_
_entity.id
_entity.type
_entity.pdbx_description
1 polymer ?
#
loop_
_entity_poly.entity_id
_entity_poly.type
_entity_poly.pdbx_seq_one_letter_code
_entity_poly.pdbx_strand_id
1 'polypeptide(L)'
;MNSAILSLFDVHAPCTTVTVRGARLPYTTYNIIQISNVKNDANKRYLKSKSAGHLDFYRRIRNYLVQAIHREKKPYINQQVNLNKNPNSQWKTLRKLNIHKNKNDNQIIPEHCFGRGFEWFFP
;
A
#
# COMPACT_ATOMS: atom_id res chain seq x y z
N MET A 1 34.28 -28.54 14.16
CA MET A 1 34.99 -27.70 13.18
C MET A 1 34.08 -26.82 12.29
N ASN A 2 32.75 -26.91 12.36
CA ASN A 2 31.84 -26.12 11.50
C ASN A 2 31.33 -24.81 12.12
N SER A 3 31.51 -24.57 13.42
CA SER A 3 30.92 -23.41 14.11
C SER A 3 31.58 -22.08 13.72
N ALA A 4 32.90 -22.07 13.50
CA ALA A 4 33.64 -20.87 13.13
C ALA A 4 33.21 -20.35 11.74
N ILE A 5 33.01 -21.26 10.79
CA ILE A 5 32.57 -20.93 9.43
C ILE A 5 31.14 -20.36 9.46
N LEU A 6 30.23 -20.96 10.23
CA LEU A 6 28.86 -20.46 10.39
C LEU A 6 28.83 -19.06 11.03
N SER A 7 29.64 -18.81 12.07
CA SER A 7 29.71 -17.49 12.71
C SER A 7 30.24 -16.40 11.77
N LEU A 8 31.13 -16.75 10.83
CA LEU A 8 31.61 -15.83 9.81
C LEU A 8 30.49 -15.46 8.82
N PHE A 9 29.67 -16.44 8.42
CA PHE A 9 28.50 -16.19 7.57
C PHE A 9 27.44 -15.34 8.26
N ASP A 10 27.17 -15.54 9.55
CA ASP A 10 26.20 -14.73 10.29
C ASP A 10 26.63 -13.25 10.39
N VAL A 11 27.94 -12.98 10.48
CA VAL A 11 28.50 -11.61 10.54
C VAL A 11 28.53 -10.95 9.17
N HIS A 12 28.97 -11.65 8.14
CA HIS A 12 29.20 -11.06 6.80
C HIS A 12 28.00 -11.19 5.85
N ALA A 13 27.08 -12.11 6.11
CA ALA A 13 25.91 -12.39 5.28
C ALA A 13 24.70 -12.80 6.13
N PRO A 14 24.22 -11.91 7.03
CA PRO A 14 23.06 -12.22 7.87
C PRO A 14 21.84 -12.53 7.00
N CYS A 15 21.21 -13.66 7.26
CA CYS A 15 19.95 -14.03 6.61
C CYS A 15 18.85 -13.05 7.02
N THR A 16 18.45 -12.18 6.10
CA THR A 16 17.35 -11.23 6.32
C THR A 16 16.06 -11.77 5.70
N THR A 17 15.01 -11.82 6.50
CA THR A 17 13.67 -12.15 6.00
C THR A 17 12.99 -10.87 5.53
N VAL A 18 12.79 -10.75 4.22
CA VAL A 18 12.04 -9.62 3.64
C VAL A 18 10.63 -10.08 3.33
N THR A 19 9.63 -9.43 3.91
CA THR A 19 8.24 -9.62 3.51
C THR A 19 8.00 -8.92 2.19
N VAL A 20 7.87 -9.68 1.09
CA VAL A 20 7.45 -9.13 -0.21
C VAL A 20 6.00 -8.67 -0.07
N ARG A 21 5.81 -7.35 0.07
CA ARG A 21 4.48 -6.75 0.06
C ARG A 21 3.91 -6.84 -1.36
N GLY A 22 2.61 -7.09 -1.47
CA GLY A 22 1.94 -7.56 -2.69
C GLY A 22 2.23 -6.76 -3.97
N ALA A 23 1.90 -7.38 -5.11
CA ALA A 23 2.18 -6.84 -6.43
C ALA A 23 1.64 -5.41 -6.62
N ARG A 24 2.36 -4.62 -7.41
CA ARG A 24 1.92 -3.27 -7.78
C ARG A 24 0.56 -3.35 -8.45
N LEU A 25 -0.38 -2.57 -7.92
CA LEU A 25 -1.72 -2.48 -8.49
C LEU A 25 -1.63 -1.90 -9.92
N PRO A 26 -2.40 -2.45 -10.87
CA PRO A 26 -2.29 -2.06 -12.28
C PRO A 26 -2.79 -0.64 -12.56
N TYR A 27 -3.65 -0.10 -11.70
CA TYR A 27 -4.15 1.27 -11.78
C TYR A 27 -3.24 2.29 -11.05
N THR A 28 -2.06 1.88 -10.57
CA THR A 28 -1.06 2.80 -10.00
C THR A 28 -0.21 3.41 -11.11
N THR A 29 -0.66 4.54 -11.65
CA THR A 29 0.04 5.31 -12.68
C THR A 29 1.23 6.10 -12.10
N TYR A 30 2.09 6.63 -12.97
CA TYR A 30 3.20 7.51 -12.57
C TYR A 30 2.69 8.74 -11.80
N ASN A 31 1.57 9.30 -12.23
CA ASN A 31 0.94 10.47 -11.61
C ASN A 31 0.56 10.21 -10.14
N ILE A 32 -0.03 9.04 -9.84
CA ILE A 32 -0.36 8.64 -8.46
C ILE A 32 0.90 8.55 -7.60
N ILE A 33 2.01 8.05 -8.16
CA ILE A 33 3.29 7.99 -7.44
C ILE A 33 3.80 9.40 -7.14
N GLN A 34 3.75 10.32 -8.11
CA GLN A 34 4.17 11.71 -7.88
C GLN A 34 3.33 12.39 -6.79
N ILE A 35 2.01 12.23 -6.82
CA ILE A 35 1.13 12.78 -5.78
C ILE A 35 1.44 12.15 -4.41
N SER A 36 1.73 10.84 -4.37
CA SER A 36 2.14 10.15 -3.15
C SER A 36 3.45 10.71 -2.57
N ASN A 37 4.43 11.02 -3.43
CA ASN A 37 5.69 11.63 -3.02
C ASN A 37 5.46 13.03 -2.44
N VAL A 38 4.67 13.87 -3.12
CA VAL A 38 4.28 15.20 -2.62
C VAL A 38 3.56 15.11 -1.27
N LYS A 39 2.68 14.13 -1.09
CA LYS A 39 2.01 13.87 0.20
C LYS A 39 3.03 13.57 1.30
N ASN A 40 4.02 12.71 1.02
CA ASN A 40 5.05 12.33 2.00
C ASN A 40 5.92 13.54 2.36
N ASP A 41 6.27 14.38 1.39
CA ASP A 41 7.04 15.60 1.63
C ASP A 41 6.23 16.65 2.42
N ALA A 42 4.94 16.81 2.12
CA ALA A 42 4.03 17.64 2.89
C ALA A 42 3.94 17.18 4.36
N ASN A 43 3.85 15.86 4.59
CA ASN A 43 3.85 15.31 5.94
C ASN A 43 5.17 15.57 6.67
N LYS A 44 6.32 15.36 6.02
CA LYS A 44 7.63 15.69 6.59
C LYS A 44 7.73 17.17 6.96
N ARG A 45 7.21 18.08 6.13
CA ARG A 45 7.17 19.52 6.42
C ARG A 45 6.28 19.85 7.61
N TYR A 46 5.10 19.25 7.69
CA TYR A 46 4.21 19.41 8.84
C TYR A 46 4.85 18.89 10.13
N LEU A 47 5.48 17.71 10.12
CA LEU A 47 6.13 17.16 11.31
C LEU A 47 7.27 18.04 11.84
N LYS A 48 7.98 18.74 10.95
CA LYS A 48 9.05 19.69 11.33
C LYS A 48 8.51 21.00 11.90
N SER A 49 7.50 21.58 11.25
CA SER A 49 7.01 22.93 11.56
C SER A 49 5.85 22.97 12.56
N LYS A 50 5.03 21.92 12.59
CA LYS A 50 3.76 21.79 13.32
C LYS A 50 2.76 22.94 13.07
N SER A 51 2.90 23.67 11.96
CA SER A 51 1.99 24.75 11.60
C SER A 51 0.67 24.21 11.02
N ALA A 52 -0.43 24.85 11.38
CA ALA A 52 -1.77 24.54 10.88
C ALA A 52 -1.84 24.60 9.34
N GLY A 53 -1.19 25.58 8.70
CA GLY A 53 -1.19 25.70 7.24
C GLY A 53 -0.53 24.51 6.53
N HIS A 54 0.52 23.93 7.14
CA HIS A 54 1.16 22.73 6.62
C HIS A 54 0.31 21.47 6.81
N LEU A 55 -0.45 21.40 7.92
CA LEU A 55 -1.41 20.34 8.17
C LEU A 55 -2.54 20.35 7.13
N ASP A 56 -3.09 21.53 6.84
CA ASP A 56 -4.18 21.68 5.87
C ASP A 56 -3.71 21.36 4.45
N PHE A 57 -2.50 21.76 4.09
CA PHE A 57 -1.89 21.35 2.84
C PHE A 57 -1.76 19.82 2.73
N TYR A 58 -1.23 19.16 3.76
CA TYR A 58 -1.14 17.70 3.81
C TYR A 58 -2.51 17.03 3.67
N ARG A 59 -3.53 17.50 4.41
CA ARG A 59 -4.90 16.98 4.37
C ARG A 59 -5.50 17.10 2.96
N ARG A 60 -5.31 18.25 2.29
CA ARG A 60 -5.77 18.47 0.91
C ARG A 60 -5.13 17.48 -0.06
N ILE A 61 -3.80 17.32 -0.02
CA ILE A 61 -3.10 16.38 -0.91
C ILE A 61 -3.51 14.94 -0.65
N ARG A 62 -3.71 14.57 0.63
CA ARG A 62 -4.19 13.23 0.99
C ARG A 62 -5.57 12.94 0.40
N ASN A 63 -6.51 13.88 0.52
CA ASN A 63 -7.86 13.73 -0.04
C ASN A 63 -7.82 13.70 -1.58
N TYR A 64 -6.99 14.54 -2.19
CA TYR A 64 -6.77 14.54 -3.62
C TYR A 64 -6.22 13.20 -4.13
N LEU A 65 -5.24 12.61 -3.43
CA LEU A 65 -4.69 11.30 -3.77
C LEU A 65 -5.77 10.20 -3.74
N VAL A 66 -6.64 10.20 -2.73
CA VAL A 66 -7.75 9.24 -2.64
C VAL A 66 -8.69 9.38 -3.85
N GLN A 67 -9.04 10.61 -4.21
CA GLN A 67 -9.87 10.87 -5.39
C GLN A 67 -9.18 10.48 -6.69
N ALA A 68 -7.89 10.77 -6.84
CA ALA A 68 -7.10 10.40 -8.01
C ALA A 68 -7.05 8.88 -8.19
N ILE A 69 -6.78 8.13 -7.12
CA ILE A 69 -6.82 6.66 -7.14
C ILE A 69 -8.19 6.15 -7.56
N HIS A 70 -9.27 6.73 -7.04
CA HIS A 70 -10.62 6.34 -7.43
C HIS A 70 -10.92 6.61 -8.92
N ARG A 71 -10.49 7.78 -9.42
CA ARG A 71 -10.63 8.19 -10.82
C ARG A 71 -9.86 7.30 -11.78
N GLU A 72 -8.69 6.78 -11.40
CA GLU A 72 -7.90 5.85 -12.21
C GLU A 72 -8.42 4.40 -12.10
N LYS A 73 -8.86 4.00 -10.91
CA LYS A 73 -9.36 2.64 -10.66
C LYS A 73 -10.64 2.34 -11.44
N LYS A 74 -11.57 3.30 -11.51
CA LYS A 74 -12.88 3.14 -12.20
C LYS A 74 -12.74 2.78 -13.69
N PRO A 75 -12.06 3.56 -14.54
CA PRO A 75 -11.92 3.26 -15.97
C PRO A 75 -11.14 1.96 -16.18
N TYR A 76 -10.11 1.68 -15.38
CA TYR A 76 -9.38 0.42 -15.46
C TYR A 76 -10.29 -0.79 -15.23
N ILE A 77 -11.10 -0.79 -14.16
CA ILE A 77 -12.03 -1.89 -13.88
C ILE A 77 -13.08 -2.00 -15.00
N ASN A 78 -13.65 -0.87 -15.43
CA ASN A 78 -14.65 -0.87 -16.51
C ASN A 78 -14.07 -1.47 -17.80
N GLN A 79 -12.83 -1.11 -18.15
CA GLN A 79 -12.14 -1.69 -19.30
C GLN A 79 -11.94 -3.20 -19.13
N GLN A 80 -11.46 -3.66 -17.96
CA GLN A 80 -11.25 -5.09 -17.70
C GLN A 80 -12.54 -5.91 -17.73
N VAL A 81 -13.66 -5.34 -17.28
CA VAL A 81 -14.98 -5.97 -17.34
C VAL A 81 -15.48 -6.04 -18.78
N ASN A 82 -15.34 -4.96 -19.56
CA ASN A 82 -15.78 -4.89 -20.95
C ASN A 82 -14.96 -5.81 -21.88
N LEU A 83 -13.67 -5.97 -21.61
CA LEU A 83 -12.79 -6.87 -22.38
C LEU A 83 -13.12 -8.35 -22.16
N ASN A 84 -13.54 -8.71 -20.95
CA ASN A 84 -13.86 -10.08 -20.59
C ASN A 84 -15.36 -10.34 -20.74
N LYS A 85 -15.81 -10.93 -21.84
CA LYS A 85 -17.24 -11.25 -22.06
C LYS A 85 -17.75 -12.43 -21.22
N ASN A 86 -16.85 -13.29 -20.74
CA ASN A 86 -17.22 -14.48 -19.96
C ASN A 86 -17.28 -14.16 -18.46
N PRO A 87 -18.38 -14.51 -17.76
CA PRO A 87 -18.52 -14.19 -16.34
C PRO A 87 -17.44 -14.85 -15.48
N ASN A 88 -17.04 -16.08 -15.82
CA ASN A 88 -15.99 -16.79 -15.10
C ASN A 88 -14.61 -16.12 -15.20
N SER A 89 -14.28 -15.51 -16.34
CA SER A 89 -13.01 -14.79 -16.49
C SER A 89 -13.06 -13.43 -15.79
N GLN A 90 -14.20 -12.73 -15.82
CA GLN A 90 -14.41 -11.50 -15.05
C GLN A 90 -14.17 -11.71 -13.55
N TRP A 91 -14.78 -12.74 -12.95
CA TRP A 91 -14.61 -13.03 -11.53
C TRP A 91 -13.16 -13.41 -11.17
N LYS A 92 -12.45 -14.12 -12.05
CA LYS A 92 -11.01 -14.38 -11.86
C LYS A 92 -10.20 -13.08 -11.84
N THR A 93 -10.48 -12.16 -12.76
CA THR A 93 -9.82 -10.84 -12.83
C THR A 93 -10.11 -10.00 -11.58
N LEU A 94 -11.36 -9.95 -11.11
CA LEU A 94 -11.76 -9.20 -9.91
C LEU A 94 -11.09 -9.75 -8.63
N ARG A 95 -10.95 -11.07 -8.53
CA ARG A 95 -10.20 -11.72 -7.44
C ARG A 95 -8.71 -11.34 -7.47
N LYS A 96 -8.07 -11.35 -8.66
CA LYS A 96 -6.68 -10.92 -8.82
C LYS A 96 -6.45 -9.47 -8.39
N LEU A 97 -7.46 -8.62 -8.55
CA LEU A 97 -7.41 -7.21 -8.14
C LEU A 97 -7.74 -6.99 -6.64
N ASN A 98 -7.93 -8.06 -5.86
CA ASN A 98 -8.33 -8.01 -4.44
C ASN A 98 -9.59 -7.14 -4.20
N ILE A 99 -10.51 -7.09 -5.17
CA ILE A 99 -11.79 -6.37 -5.03
C ILE A 99 -12.79 -7.21 -4.24
N HIS A 100 -12.76 -8.53 -4.46
CA HIS A 100 -13.59 -9.49 -3.74
C HIS A 100 -12.76 -10.16 -2.63
N LYS A 101 -13.18 -10.00 -1.37
CA LYS A 101 -12.60 -10.74 -0.25
C LYS A 101 -13.16 -12.16 -0.24
N ASN A 102 -12.29 -13.16 -0.20
CA ASN A 102 -12.75 -14.52 0.06
C ASN A 102 -13.24 -14.60 1.52
N LYS A 103 -14.35 -15.31 1.77
CA LYS A 103 -14.92 -15.49 3.12
C LYS A 103 -13.93 -16.09 4.13
N ASN A 104 -12.87 -16.74 3.65
CA ASN A 104 -11.87 -17.44 4.47
C ASN A 104 -10.55 -16.66 4.63
N ASP A 105 -10.46 -15.39 4.20
CA ASP A 105 -9.31 -14.53 4.54
C ASP A 105 -9.42 -14.10 6.01
N ASN A 106 -9.21 -15.05 6.92
CA ASN A 106 -8.85 -14.75 8.29
C ASN A 106 -7.45 -14.17 8.24
N GLN A 107 -7.36 -12.84 8.10
CA GLN A 107 -6.13 -12.12 8.41
C GLN A 107 -5.85 -12.37 9.90
N ILE A 108 -5.04 -13.38 10.20
CA ILE A 108 -4.39 -13.53 11.49
C ILE A 108 -3.41 -12.36 11.56
N ILE A 109 -3.88 -11.22 12.06
CA ILE A 109 -3.04 -10.07 12.39
C ILE A 109 -2.32 -10.48 13.68
N PRO A 110 -0.99 -10.64 13.69
CA PRO A 110 -0.27 -10.99 14.90
C PRO A 110 -0.53 -9.92 15.98
N GLU A 111 -0.87 -10.32 17.20
CA GLU A 111 -1.29 -9.41 18.28
C GLU A 111 -0.22 -8.35 18.61
N HIS A 112 1.06 -8.63 18.35
CA HIS A 112 2.17 -7.70 18.52
C HIS A 112 2.23 -6.57 17.46
N CYS A 113 1.40 -6.63 16.41
CA CYS A 113 1.27 -5.57 15.41
C CYS A 113 0.26 -4.47 15.80
N PHE A 114 -0.38 -4.55 16.98
CA PHE A 114 -1.29 -3.50 17.49
C PHE A 114 -0.58 -2.25 18.05
N GLY A 115 0.72 -2.09 17.81
CA GLY A 115 1.50 -0.91 18.20
C GLY A 115 1.82 0.02 17.02
N ARG A 116 1.00 1.07 16.85
CA ARG A 116 1.17 2.25 15.96
C ARG A 116 0.82 2.07 14.49
N GLY A 117 -0.31 2.67 14.09
CA GLY A 117 -0.44 3.20 12.74
C GLY A 117 -1.80 3.19 12.06
N PHE A 118 -2.93 3.33 12.77
CA PHE A 118 -4.21 3.73 12.16
C PHE A 118 -5.02 4.59 13.14
N GLU A 119 -4.40 5.67 13.63
CA GLU A 119 -5.11 6.75 14.34
C GLU A 119 -5.94 7.56 13.33
N TRP A 120 -7.19 7.15 13.14
CA TRP A 120 -8.27 7.99 12.64
C TRP A 120 -9.18 8.40 13.80
N PHE A 121 -8.63 9.08 14.81
CA PHE A 121 -9.32 9.66 15.97
C PHE A 121 -8.24 10.45 16.72
N PHE A 122 -8.26 11.74 17.07
CA PHE A 122 -9.29 12.74 17.47
C PHE A 122 -8.64 14.15 17.31
N PRO A 123 -9.32 15.27 17.64
CA PRO A 123 -10.75 15.44 17.89
C PRO A 123 -11.49 16.20 16.79
#